data_AF-A0A1X0QTS9-F1
#
_entry.id   AF-A0A1X0QTS9-F1
#
_cell.length_a   1.000
_cell.length_b   1.000
_cell.length_c   1.000
_cell.angle_alpha   90.00
_cell.angle_beta   90.00
_cell.angle_gamma   90.00
#
_symmetry.space_group_name_H-M   'P 1'
#
loop_
_entity.id
_entity.type
_entity.pdbx_description
1 polymer ?
#
loop_
_entity_poly.entity_id
_entity_poly.type
_entity_poly.pdbx_seq_one_letter_code
_entity_poly.pdbx_strand_id
1 'polypeptide(L)'
;MEDLYSDNDPHYRETRVPSGIPPPSLRDLKRSEDLSRYNPALLRPMKSRDNNNNSSSRYQPYSQEEDIRRNQRQQQQQQQQQQQQQQQQQQQQQQKPMYKPKPLNLQPSTSFLKCQTRLSVNEIIDLIKLKEVEVDYDFVCSKVQVENVIQLKGKSSHLPKEIVSQARSKSNPFERIGHGVFMNRAAMKLAAMDADFGLTATKGSNQFKFLDICGGPGGFSGKK
;
A
#
# COMPACT_ATOMS: atom_id res chain seq x y z
N MET A 1 30.94 -2.95 -2.95
CA MET A 1 29.86 -2.21 -2.28
C MET A 1 28.67 -3.13 -2.37
N GLU A 2 28.30 -3.79 -1.27
CA GLU A 2 27.16 -4.71 -1.28
C GLU A 2 25.88 -3.90 -1.53
N ASP A 3 25.11 -4.32 -2.54
CA ASP A 3 23.82 -3.73 -2.88
C ASP A 3 22.82 -4.02 -1.75
N LEU A 4 22.81 -3.18 -0.72
CA LEU A 4 21.77 -3.18 0.29
C LEU A 4 20.42 -2.96 -0.41
N TYR A 5 19.49 -3.92 -0.23
CA TYR A 5 18.12 -3.91 -0.75
C TYR A 5 17.91 -4.26 -2.24
N SER A 6 18.76 -5.12 -2.80
CA SER A 6 18.50 -5.80 -4.08
C SER A 6 17.39 -6.88 -3.95
N ASP A 7 16.72 -7.27 -5.04
CA ASP A 7 15.75 -8.39 -5.09
C ASP A 7 16.36 -9.75 -4.67
N ASN A 8 17.69 -9.80 -4.60
CA ASN A 8 18.47 -10.94 -4.11
C ASN A 8 18.74 -10.90 -2.60
N ASP A 9 18.33 -9.83 -1.90
CA ASP A 9 18.44 -9.71 -0.44
C ASP A 9 17.52 -10.76 0.23
N PRO A 10 18.07 -11.70 1.02
CA PRO A 10 17.27 -12.69 1.75
C PRO A 10 16.22 -12.04 2.64
N HIS A 11 16.53 -10.89 3.25
CA HIS A 11 15.60 -10.17 4.11
C HIS A 11 14.49 -9.45 3.34
N TYR A 12 14.70 -9.07 2.08
CA TYR A 12 13.65 -8.46 1.25
C TYR A 12 12.48 -9.42 1.01
N ARG A 13 12.77 -10.69 0.69
CA ARG A 13 11.74 -11.73 0.52
C ARG A 13 11.06 -12.12 1.85
N GLU A 14 11.73 -11.92 2.97
CA GLU A 14 11.20 -12.18 4.31
C GLU A 14 10.37 -11.02 4.86
N THR A 15 10.54 -9.80 4.34
CA THR A 15 9.69 -8.65 4.69
C THR A 15 8.27 -8.82 4.17
N ARG A 16 7.40 -9.39 5.00
CA ARG A 16 5.95 -9.42 4.76
C ARG A 16 5.36 -8.02 4.94
N VAL A 17 5.47 -7.18 3.91
CA VAL A 17 4.60 -6.01 3.79
C VAL A 17 3.17 -6.48 3.55
N PRO A 18 2.17 -6.03 4.35
CA PRO A 18 0.77 -6.38 4.13
C PRO A 18 0.27 -5.62 2.90
N SER A 19 0.59 -6.14 1.74
CA SER A 19 -0.02 -5.77 0.47
C SER A 19 -1.36 -6.48 0.35
N GLY A 20 -2.45 -5.73 0.12
CA GLY A 20 -3.74 -6.31 -0.27
C GLY A 20 -3.73 -6.92 -1.70
N ILE A 21 -2.59 -6.82 -2.39
CA ILE A 21 -2.34 -7.40 -3.70
C ILE A 21 -1.50 -8.67 -3.48
N PRO A 22 -1.95 -9.85 -3.93
CA PRO A 22 -1.20 -11.09 -3.80
C PRO A 22 0.15 -10.98 -4.52
N PRO A 23 1.22 -11.63 -4.02
CA PRO A 23 2.51 -11.61 -4.68
C PRO A 23 2.38 -12.19 -6.10
N PRO A 24 3.10 -11.63 -7.09
CA PRO A 24 3.00 -12.05 -8.48
C PRO A 24 3.32 -13.54 -8.61
N SER A 25 2.44 -14.27 -9.29
CA SER A 25 2.61 -15.68 -9.60
C SER A 25 3.58 -15.86 -10.77
N LEU A 26 4.07 -17.09 -11.00
CA LEU A 26 4.88 -17.41 -12.20
C LEU A 26 4.15 -17.11 -13.52
N ARG A 27 2.82 -16.93 -13.51
CA ARG A 27 2.04 -16.46 -14.66
C ARG A 27 2.16 -14.95 -14.89
N ASP A 28 2.38 -14.17 -13.84
CA ASP A 28 2.48 -12.71 -13.91
C ASP A 28 3.86 -12.26 -14.41
N LEU A 29 4.91 -13.05 -14.13
CA LEU A 29 6.27 -12.83 -14.64
C LEU A 29 6.37 -12.93 -16.18
N LYS A 30 5.47 -13.68 -16.83
CA LYS A 30 5.45 -13.85 -18.29
C LYS A 30 4.63 -12.78 -19.02
N ARG A 31 4.01 -11.86 -18.30
CA ARG A 31 2.88 -11.04 -18.78
C ARG A 31 3.21 -9.55 -18.95
N SER A 32 4.47 -9.22 -19.17
CA SER A 32 4.90 -7.81 -19.18
C SER A 32 4.67 -7.04 -20.48
N GLU A 33 4.21 -7.65 -21.60
CA GLU A 33 4.23 -6.90 -22.88
C GLU A 33 2.95 -6.85 -23.75
N ASP A 34 1.84 -7.51 -23.45
CA ASP A 34 0.65 -7.33 -24.31
C ASP A 34 -0.68 -7.60 -23.60
N LEU A 35 -1.47 -6.54 -23.39
CA LEU A 35 -2.82 -6.59 -22.79
C LEU A 35 -3.94 -6.59 -23.85
N SER A 36 -3.64 -6.73 -25.13
CA SER A 36 -4.66 -6.66 -26.21
C SER A 36 -5.37 -7.99 -26.54
N ARG A 37 -4.96 -9.12 -25.95
CA ARG A 37 -5.50 -10.46 -26.29
C ARG A 37 -6.09 -11.18 -25.09
N TYR A 38 -7.28 -10.77 -24.64
CA TYR A 38 -8.12 -11.66 -23.83
C TYR A 38 -9.40 -11.99 -24.60
N ASN A 39 -9.38 -13.11 -25.33
CA ASN A 39 -10.58 -13.74 -25.89
C ASN A 39 -10.81 -15.08 -25.18
N PRO A 40 -11.84 -15.21 -24.33
CA PRO A 40 -12.10 -16.43 -23.55
C PRO A 40 -12.59 -17.62 -24.39
N ALA A 41 -12.72 -17.51 -25.71
CA ALA A 41 -13.22 -18.56 -26.60
C ALA A 41 -12.18 -19.63 -27.04
N LEU A 42 -10.89 -19.53 -26.66
CA LEU A 42 -9.84 -20.45 -27.13
C LEU A 42 -9.47 -21.58 -26.14
N LEU A 43 -10.16 -21.72 -25.01
CA LEU A 43 -9.97 -22.87 -24.10
C LEU A 43 -10.85 -24.05 -24.52
N ARG A 44 -10.43 -24.77 -25.57
CA ARG A 44 -10.81 -26.18 -25.77
C ARG A 44 -9.55 -27.04 -25.73
N PRO A 45 -9.55 -28.18 -25.01
CA PRO A 45 -8.42 -29.11 -25.05
C PRO A 45 -8.38 -29.79 -26.42
N MET A 46 -7.29 -29.56 -27.17
CA MET A 46 -6.94 -30.38 -28.32
C MET A 46 -6.51 -31.76 -27.82
N LYS A 47 -7.21 -32.81 -28.27
CA LYS A 47 -6.77 -34.20 -28.13
C LYS A 47 -5.56 -34.42 -29.02
N SER A 48 -4.40 -34.74 -28.44
CA SER A 48 -3.27 -35.25 -29.22
C SER A 48 -3.62 -36.63 -29.77
N ARG A 49 -3.45 -36.76 -31.09
CA ARG A 49 -3.46 -37.99 -31.85
C ARG A 49 -2.01 -38.38 -32.17
N ASP A 50 -1.81 -39.69 -32.20
CA ASP A 50 -0.74 -40.44 -32.87
C ASP A 50 0.66 -40.48 -32.20
N ASN A 51 1.04 -41.67 -31.72
CA ASN A 51 2.01 -42.45 -32.49
C ASN A 51 2.04 -43.94 -32.11
N ASN A 52 1.93 -44.76 -33.15
CA ASN A 52 2.17 -46.19 -33.19
C ASN A 52 3.64 -46.48 -32.88
N ASN A 53 3.92 -47.47 -32.02
CA ASN A 53 5.08 -48.33 -32.18
C ASN A 53 4.83 -49.69 -31.54
N ASN A 54 4.79 -50.69 -32.42
CA ASN A 54 4.63 -52.10 -32.12
C ASN A 54 6.02 -52.67 -31.76
N SER A 55 6.20 -53.25 -30.57
CA SER A 55 7.36 -54.12 -30.29
C SER A 55 7.05 -55.09 -29.15
N SER A 56 6.69 -56.30 -29.56
CA SER A 56 7.05 -57.60 -28.96
C SER A 56 6.98 -57.72 -27.43
N SER A 57 5.87 -58.27 -26.95
CA SER A 57 5.77 -58.96 -25.65
C SER A 57 6.80 -60.09 -25.58
N ARG A 58 7.84 -59.92 -24.76
CA ARG A 58 8.73 -60.99 -24.31
C ARG A 58 8.54 -61.13 -22.80
N TYR A 59 7.81 -62.17 -22.42
CA TYR A 59 7.58 -62.60 -21.04
C TYR A 59 8.93 -62.84 -20.35
N GLN A 60 9.24 -62.10 -19.28
CA GLN A 60 10.36 -62.39 -18.38
C GLN A 60 9.81 -62.74 -16.99
N PRO A 61 10.29 -63.82 -16.34
CA PRO A 61 9.83 -64.20 -15.01
C PRO A 61 10.32 -63.18 -13.96
N TYR A 62 9.45 -62.84 -13.00
CA TYR A 62 9.75 -61.94 -11.88
C TYR A 62 11.06 -62.31 -11.16
N SER A 63 12.01 -61.37 -11.13
CA SER A 63 13.14 -61.40 -10.17
C SER A 63 12.71 -60.68 -8.88
N GLN A 64 13.05 -61.28 -7.73
CA GLN A 64 12.71 -60.83 -6.37
C GLN A 64 13.28 -59.45 -5.99
N GLU A 65 13.95 -58.75 -6.90
CA GLU A 65 14.57 -57.44 -6.68
C GLU A 65 13.60 -56.25 -6.84
N GLU A 66 12.52 -56.41 -7.61
CA GLU A 66 11.49 -55.36 -7.82
C GLU A 66 10.70 -55.06 -6.52
N ASP A 67 10.41 -56.09 -5.71
CA ASP A 67 9.65 -55.96 -4.47
C ASP A 67 10.44 -55.22 -3.38
N ILE A 68 11.76 -55.44 -3.31
CA ILE A 68 12.64 -54.73 -2.37
C ILE A 68 12.69 -53.23 -2.73
N ARG A 69 12.77 -52.89 -4.03
CA ARG A 69 12.74 -51.50 -4.50
C ARG A 69 11.38 -50.83 -4.36
N ARG A 70 10.28 -51.59 -4.38
CA ARG A 70 8.92 -51.07 -4.08
C ARG A 70 8.75 -50.78 -2.60
N ASN A 71 9.20 -51.68 -1.72
CA ASN A 71 9.13 -51.48 -0.28
C ASN A 71 10.02 -50.30 0.18
N GLN A 72 11.22 -50.14 -0.37
CA GLN A 72 12.06 -48.97 -0.08
C GLN A 72 11.42 -47.65 -0.54
N ARG A 73 10.75 -47.64 -1.71
CA ARG A 73 10.02 -46.46 -2.19
C ARG A 73 8.79 -46.14 -1.35
N GLN A 74 8.05 -47.15 -0.87
CA GLN A 74 6.92 -46.92 0.04
C GLN A 74 7.36 -46.39 1.41
N GLN A 75 8.47 -46.89 1.98
CA GLN A 75 9.00 -46.34 3.23
C GLN A 75 9.52 -44.90 3.08
N GLN A 76 10.20 -44.58 1.98
CA GLN A 76 10.62 -43.19 1.71
C GLN A 76 9.43 -42.24 1.51
N GLN A 77 8.35 -42.70 0.86
CA GLN A 77 7.13 -41.88 0.70
C GLN A 77 6.41 -41.64 2.03
N GLN A 78 6.36 -42.62 2.94
CA GLN A 78 5.77 -42.42 4.27
C GLN A 78 6.59 -41.47 5.15
N GLN A 79 7.93 -41.54 5.12
CA GLN A 79 8.77 -40.59 5.85
C GLN A 79 8.64 -39.15 5.31
N GLN A 80 8.54 -38.98 3.99
CA GLN A 80 8.31 -37.64 3.41
C GLN A 80 6.93 -37.07 3.79
N GLN A 81 5.88 -37.88 3.87
CA GLN A 81 4.56 -37.41 4.32
C GLN A 81 4.54 -36.99 5.79
N GLN A 82 5.23 -37.71 6.68
CA GLN A 82 5.31 -37.31 8.09
C GLN A 82 6.10 -36.00 8.29
N GLN A 83 7.19 -35.78 7.54
CA GLN A 83 7.92 -34.51 7.60
C GLN A 83 7.10 -33.32 7.08
N GLN A 84 6.26 -33.51 6.04
CA GLN A 84 5.38 -32.44 5.56
C GLN A 84 4.27 -32.09 6.57
N GLN A 85 3.72 -33.06 7.31
CA GLN A 85 2.72 -32.78 8.34
C GLN A 85 3.30 -32.01 9.53
N GLN A 86 4.54 -32.32 9.96
CA GLN A 86 5.19 -31.56 11.04
C GLN A 86 5.51 -30.12 10.63
N GLN A 87 5.89 -29.85 9.37
CA GLN A 87 6.09 -28.48 8.89
C GLN A 87 4.79 -27.66 8.85
N GLN A 88 3.64 -28.28 8.54
CA GLN A 88 2.36 -27.57 8.55
C GLN A 88 1.89 -27.18 9.96
N GLN A 89 2.16 -28.00 10.99
CA GLN A 89 1.80 -27.65 12.36
C GLN A 89 2.65 -26.50 12.94
N GLN A 90 3.93 -26.38 12.56
CA GLN A 90 4.76 -25.24 12.99
C GLN A 90 4.36 -23.91 12.33
N GLN A 91 3.83 -23.93 11.10
CA GLN A 91 3.35 -22.69 10.45
C GLN A 91 2.04 -22.13 11.06
N GLN A 92 1.25 -22.94 11.77
CA GLN A 92 0.02 -22.46 12.41
C GLN A 92 0.28 -21.70 13.72
N GLN A 93 1.42 -21.91 14.40
CA GLN A 93 1.70 -21.26 15.69
C GLN A 93 2.31 -19.85 15.60
N GLN A 94 2.65 -19.33 14.40
CA GLN A 94 3.24 -17.99 14.24
C GLN A 94 2.30 -16.91 13.69
N GLN A 95 1.01 -17.20 13.52
CA GLN A 95 0.06 -16.15 13.11
C GLN A 95 -0.32 -15.29 14.32
N LYS A 96 0.54 -14.32 14.66
CA LYS A 96 0.12 -13.18 15.49
C LYS A 96 -1.12 -12.55 14.83
N PRO A 97 -2.17 -12.20 15.60
CA PRO A 97 -3.37 -11.61 15.04
C PRO A 97 -3.00 -10.38 14.21
N MET A 98 -3.35 -10.42 12.93
CA MET A 98 -3.12 -9.31 12.01
C MET A 98 -3.83 -8.07 12.57
N TYR A 99 -3.08 -7.01 12.86
CA TYR A 99 -3.65 -5.74 13.29
C TYR A 99 -4.56 -5.22 12.17
N LYS A 100 -5.88 -5.31 12.37
CA LYS A 100 -6.85 -4.68 11.49
C LYS A 100 -6.88 -3.19 11.88
N PRO A 101 -6.42 -2.27 11.00
CA PRO A 101 -6.52 -0.86 11.31
C PRO A 101 -7.99 -0.52 11.55
N LYS A 102 -8.25 0.21 12.64
CA LYS A 102 -9.60 0.72 12.91
C LYS A 102 -10.02 1.55 11.69
N PRO A 103 -11.24 1.36 11.15
CA PRO A 103 -11.70 2.17 10.03
C PRO A 103 -11.63 3.65 10.44
N LEU A 104 -10.88 4.43 9.66
CA LEU A 104 -10.78 5.87 9.88
C LEU A 104 -12.11 6.51 9.48
N ASN A 105 -12.65 7.37 10.33
CA ASN A 105 -13.73 8.25 9.93
C ASN A 105 -13.12 9.34 9.03
N LEU A 106 -13.42 9.27 7.74
CA LEU A 106 -12.90 10.21 6.74
C LEU A 106 -13.77 11.46 6.58
N GLN A 107 -14.87 11.58 7.34
CA GLN A 107 -15.72 12.77 7.28
C GLN A 107 -15.00 13.96 7.90
N PRO A 108 -14.81 15.07 7.16
CA PRO A 108 -14.26 16.29 7.72
C PRO A 108 -15.19 16.86 8.80
N SER A 109 -14.63 17.29 9.93
CA SER A 109 -15.38 18.05 10.93
C SER A 109 -15.30 19.54 10.64
N THR A 110 -16.44 20.21 10.52
CA THR A 110 -16.54 21.68 10.34
C THR A 110 -17.15 22.40 11.53
N SER A 111 -17.38 21.70 12.64
CA SER A 111 -18.04 22.28 13.82
C SER A 111 -17.33 23.53 14.35
N PHE A 112 -15.99 23.55 14.28
CA PHE A 112 -15.16 24.66 14.73
C PHE A 112 -15.31 25.96 13.89
N LEU A 113 -15.83 25.87 12.66
CA LEU A 113 -16.05 27.07 11.83
C LEU A 113 -17.21 27.95 12.34
N LYS A 114 -18.06 27.39 13.21
CA LYS A 114 -19.13 28.15 13.88
C LYS A 114 -18.59 28.78 15.15
N CYS A 115 -18.21 30.05 15.05
CA CYS A 115 -17.87 30.87 16.20
C CYS A 115 -19.14 31.27 16.96
N GLN A 116 -19.27 30.81 18.20
CA GLN A 116 -20.43 31.11 19.06
C GLN A 116 -20.36 32.53 19.66
N THR A 117 -19.15 33.03 19.91
CA THR A 117 -18.92 34.32 20.57
C THR A 117 -17.90 35.12 19.78
N ARG A 118 -18.29 36.31 19.31
CA ARG A 118 -17.37 37.25 18.66
C ARG A 118 -16.86 38.26 19.68
N LEU A 119 -15.55 38.39 19.74
CA LEU A 119 -14.89 39.46 20.50
C LEU A 119 -14.92 40.77 19.72
N SER A 120 -15.07 41.88 20.43
CA SER A 120 -14.86 43.21 19.91
C SER A 120 -13.37 43.46 19.63
N VAL A 121 -13.08 44.48 18.82
CA VAL A 121 -11.70 44.88 18.50
C VAL A 121 -10.92 45.21 19.76
N ASN A 122 -11.54 45.91 20.72
CA ASN A 122 -10.89 46.28 21.98
C ASN A 122 -10.53 45.03 22.81
N GLU A 123 -11.45 44.07 22.92
CA GLU A 123 -11.19 42.80 23.61
C GLU A 123 -10.05 42.01 22.94
N ILE A 124 -9.93 42.05 21.61
CA ILE A 124 -8.81 41.41 20.90
C ILE A 124 -7.49 42.11 21.23
N ILE A 125 -7.47 43.45 21.22
CA ILE A 125 -6.27 44.23 21.56
C ILE A 125 -5.81 43.91 22.99
N ASP A 126 -6.75 43.84 23.94
CA ASP A 126 -6.44 43.52 25.34
C ASP A 126 -5.85 42.10 25.51
N LEU A 127 -6.13 41.18 24.59
CA LEU A 127 -5.57 39.83 24.59
C LEU A 127 -4.17 39.75 23.98
N ILE A 128 -3.79 40.68 23.11
CA ILE A 128 -2.46 40.73 22.49
C ILE A 128 -1.48 41.28 23.52
N LYS A 129 -0.96 40.40 24.37
CA LYS A 129 0.06 40.73 25.38
C LYS A 129 1.39 40.15 24.96
N LEU A 130 2.45 40.96 25.01
CA LEU A 130 3.82 40.43 24.96
C LEU A 130 4.04 39.64 26.25
N LYS A 131 4.20 38.33 26.15
CA LYS A 131 4.50 37.48 27.29
C LYS A 131 5.71 36.64 26.92
N GLU A 132 6.77 36.73 27.73
CA GLU A 132 7.82 35.73 27.74
C GLU A 132 7.19 34.46 28.32
N VAL A 133 6.77 33.55 27.43
CA VAL A 133 6.13 32.29 27.81
C VAL A 133 7.11 31.17 27.52
N GLU A 134 7.45 30.40 28.55
CA GLU A 134 8.07 29.09 28.38
C GLU A 134 7.14 28.21 27.53
N VAL A 135 7.65 27.57 26.48
CA VAL A 135 6.82 26.82 25.53
C VAL A 135 6.14 25.64 26.22
N ASP A 136 4.84 25.78 26.49
CA ASP A 136 4.01 24.71 27.03
C ASP A 136 3.41 23.86 25.90
N TYR A 137 3.99 22.68 25.70
CA TYR A 137 3.52 21.72 24.70
C TYR A 137 2.26 20.97 25.12
N ASP A 138 1.86 21.03 26.40
CA ASP A 138 0.68 20.33 26.94
C ASP A 138 -0.62 21.17 26.82
N PHE A 139 -0.51 22.46 26.48
CA PHE A 139 -1.66 23.38 26.40
C PHE A 139 -2.68 23.03 25.31
N VAL A 140 -2.22 22.65 24.11
CA VAL A 140 -3.07 22.31 22.95
C VAL A 140 -2.84 20.90 22.40
N CYS A 141 -1.79 20.23 22.85
CA CYS A 141 -1.39 18.90 22.43
C CYS A 141 -0.82 18.16 23.63
N SER A 142 -0.49 16.88 23.52
CA SER A 142 0.30 16.20 24.56
C SER A 142 1.78 16.35 24.25
N LYS A 143 2.57 16.82 25.20
CA LYS A 143 4.03 16.94 25.11
C LYS A 143 4.67 15.61 24.67
N VAL A 144 4.26 14.50 25.26
CA VAL A 144 4.74 13.15 24.90
C VAL A 144 4.47 12.84 23.43
N GLN A 145 3.30 13.22 22.89
CA GLN A 145 2.98 13.01 21.48
C GLN A 145 3.83 13.92 20.58
N VAL A 146 4.02 15.19 20.96
CA VAL A 146 4.86 16.14 20.22
C VAL A 146 6.30 15.64 20.17
N GLU A 147 6.87 15.25 21.30
CA GLU A 147 8.21 14.68 21.42
C GLU A 147 8.36 13.42 20.56
N ASN A 148 7.38 12.51 20.61
CA ASN A 148 7.37 11.31 19.77
C ASN A 148 7.38 11.65 18.28
N VAL A 149 6.57 12.61 17.83
CA VAL A 149 6.55 13.05 16.43
C VAL A 149 7.89 13.66 16.02
N ILE A 150 8.50 14.49 16.87
CA ILE A 150 9.81 15.10 16.60
C ILE A 150 10.89 14.02 16.49
N GLN A 151 10.95 13.08 17.43
CA GLN A 151 11.89 11.97 17.41
C GLN A 151 11.72 11.10 16.15
N LEU A 152 10.49 10.75 15.78
CA LEU A 152 10.21 9.96 14.57
C LEU A 152 10.62 10.69 13.29
N LYS A 153 10.36 12.01 13.20
CA LYS A 153 10.86 12.83 12.08
C LYS A 153 12.38 12.82 12.01
N GLY A 154 13.04 12.97 13.16
CA GLY A 154 14.50 12.92 13.29
C GLY A 154 15.11 11.61 12.78
N LYS A 155 14.46 10.46 12.97
CA LYS A 155 14.99 9.16 12.52
C LYS A 155 15.22 9.07 11.00
N SER A 156 14.47 9.82 10.18
CA SER A 156 14.64 9.80 8.72
C SER A 156 15.55 10.92 8.18
N SER A 157 16.07 11.78 9.06
CA SER A 157 16.84 12.97 8.66
C SER A 157 18.19 12.66 8.00
N HIS A 158 18.80 11.52 8.31
CA HIS A 158 20.09 11.09 7.76
C HIS A 158 19.96 10.33 6.44
N LEU A 159 18.74 9.99 6.02
CA LEU A 159 18.50 9.22 4.81
C LEU A 159 18.42 10.14 3.58
N PRO A 160 18.87 9.68 2.39
CA PRO A 160 18.67 10.40 1.14
C PRO A 160 17.19 10.69 0.86
N LYS A 161 16.91 11.89 0.33
CA LYS A 161 15.54 12.36 0.08
C LYS A 161 14.78 11.48 -0.91
N GLU A 162 15.49 10.88 -1.86
CA GLU A 162 14.94 10.00 -2.89
C GLU A 162 14.35 8.74 -2.26
N ILE A 163 15.06 8.12 -1.32
CA ILE A 163 14.61 6.93 -0.59
C ILE A 163 13.38 7.27 0.26
N VAL A 164 13.44 8.38 1.00
CA VAL A 164 12.31 8.86 1.81
C VAL A 164 11.09 9.15 0.94
N SER A 165 11.29 9.76 -0.24
CA SER A 165 10.21 10.05 -1.19
C SER A 165 9.57 8.77 -1.74
N GLN A 166 10.37 7.79 -2.14
CA GLN A 166 9.85 6.49 -2.62
C GLN A 166 9.07 5.76 -1.52
N ALA A 167 9.60 5.71 -0.29
CA ALA A 167 8.92 5.10 0.84
C ALA A 167 7.60 5.83 1.17
N ARG A 168 7.58 7.16 1.11
CA ARG A 168 6.37 7.98 1.28
C ARG A 168 5.33 7.66 0.20
N SER A 169 5.73 7.58 -1.06
CA SER A 169 4.81 7.27 -2.16
C SER A 169 4.26 5.84 -2.09
N LYS A 170 5.04 4.87 -1.62
CA LYS A 170 4.59 3.48 -1.41
C LYS A 170 3.68 3.31 -0.20
N SER A 171 3.88 4.09 0.87
CA SER A 171 3.13 3.97 2.12
C SER A 171 1.83 4.78 2.17
N ASN A 172 1.70 5.83 1.36
CA ASN A 172 0.51 6.67 1.33
C ASN A 172 -0.62 6.04 0.47
N PRO A 173 -1.75 5.60 1.07
CA PRO A 173 -2.85 4.97 0.31
C PRO A 173 -3.51 5.94 -0.69
N PHE A 174 -3.36 7.26 -0.51
CA PHE A 174 -3.92 8.28 -1.38
C PHE A 174 -2.95 8.77 -2.46
N GLU A 175 -1.72 8.22 -2.52
CA GLU A 175 -0.70 8.70 -3.45
C GLU A 175 -1.13 8.58 -4.91
N ARG A 176 -1.88 7.52 -5.24
CA ARG A 176 -2.37 7.25 -6.61
C ARG A 176 -3.35 8.30 -7.13
N ILE A 177 -3.95 9.13 -6.27
CA ILE A 177 -4.81 10.25 -6.71
C ILE A 177 -3.98 11.26 -7.51
N GLY A 178 -2.72 11.49 -7.11
CA GLY A 178 -1.80 12.38 -7.81
C GLY A 178 -2.36 13.79 -8.00
N HIS A 179 -2.22 14.32 -9.22
CA HIS A 179 -2.79 15.61 -9.63
C HIS A 179 -4.09 15.46 -10.44
N GLY A 180 -4.54 14.23 -10.72
CA GLY A 180 -5.66 13.96 -11.62
C GLY A 180 -5.55 14.72 -12.94
N VAL A 181 -6.59 15.48 -13.28
CA VAL A 181 -6.65 16.32 -14.50
C VAL A 181 -5.98 17.69 -14.35
N PHE A 182 -5.47 18.03 -13.17
CA PHE A 182 -4.96 19.35 -12.88
C PHE A 182 -3.43 19.44 -13.02
N MET A 183 -2.92 20.67 -13.10
CA MET A 183 -1.49 20.96 -13.18
C MET A 183 -0.68 20.45 -11.99
N ASN A 184 -1.28 20.42 -10.79
CA ASN A 184 -0.59 20.00 -9.57
C ASN A 184 -1.56 19.40 -8.54
N ARG A 185 -0.98 18.77 -7.51
CA ARG A 185 -1.75 18.15 -6.42
C ARG A 185 -2.50 19.17 -5.55
N ALA A 186 -2.16 20.46 -5.60
CA ALA A 186 -2.87 21.48 -4.84
C ALA A 186 -4.30 21.65 -5.39
N ALA A 187 -4.46 21.73 -6.71
CA ALA A 187 -5.79 21.76 -7.33
C ALA A 187 -6.69 20.58 -6.90
N MET A 188 -6.12 19.39 -6.78
CA MET A 188 -6.85 18.21 -6.27
C MET A 188 -7.32 18.38 -4.82
N LYS A 189 -6.55 19.07 -3.97
CA LYS A 189 -6.99 19.41 -2.60
C LYS A 189 -8.18 20.36 -2.63
N LEU A 190 -8.16 21.37 -3.49
CA LEU A 190 -9.30 22.26 -3.66
C LEU A 190 -10.53 21.50 -4.14
N ALA A 191 -10.39 20.61 -5.13
CA ALA A 191 -11.49 19.77 -5.61
C ALA A 191 -12.07 18.86 -4.50
N ALA A 192 -11.22 18.27 -3.66
CA ALA A 192 -11.67 17.47 -2.52
C ALA A 192 -12.44 18.31 -1.49
N MET A 193 -11.91 19.47 -1.10
CA MET A 193 -12.60 20.40 -0.19
C MET A 193 -13.89 20.95 -0.80
N ASP A 194 -13.92 21.22 -2.11
CA ASP A 194 -15.09 21.69 -2.82
C ASP A 194 -16.20 20.64 -2.88
N ALA A 195 -15.85 19.36 -3.03
CA ALA A 195 -16.82 18.27 -2.96
C ALA A 195 -17.50 18.17 -1.58
N ASP A 196 -16.75 18.44 -0.51
CA ASP A 196 -17.27 18.36 0.86
C ASP A 196 -18.01 19.65 1.29
N PHE A 197 -17.59 20.83 0.79
CA PHE A 197 -18.05 22.13 1.30
C PHE A 197 -18.70 23.07 0.27
N GLY A 198 -18.64 22.75 -1.02
CA GLY A 198 -19.20 23.59 -2.09
C GLY A 198 -18.61 25.00 -2.17
N LEU A 199 -17.29 25.13 -2.00
CA LEU A 199 -16.57 26.42 -1.93
C LEU A 199 -16.67 27.25 -3.21
N THR A 200 -16.74 26.60 -4.37
CA THR A 200 -16.75 27.21 -5.70
C THR A 200 -18.13 27.20 -6.35
N ALA A 201 -19.14 26.66 -5.66
CA ALA A 201 -20.50 26.60 -6.17
C ALA A 201 -21.12 28.00 -6.25
N THR A 202 -21.28 28.53 -7.47
CA THR A 202 -22.04 29.76 -7.70
C THR A 202 -23.52 29.43 -7.89
N LYS A 203 -24.39 30.08 -7.12
CA LYS A 203 -25.84 30.06 -7.38
C LYS A 203 -26.18 31.12 -8.44
N GLY A 204 -26.74 30.69 -9.58
CA GLY A 204 -27.19 31.58 -10.66
C GLY A 204 -26.07 32.16 -11.52
N SER A 205 -26.35 33.27 -12.22
CA SER A 205 -25.44 33.96 -13.16
C SER A 205 -24.49 34.97 -12.48
N ASN A 206 -24.30 34.88 -11.17
CA ASN A 206 -23.48 35.83 -10.43
C ASN A 206 -21.98 35.51 -10.59
N GLN A 207 -21.17 36.54 -10.81
CA GLN A 207 -19.72 36.41 -10.93
C GLN A 207 -19.11 35.89 -9.62
N PHE A 208 -18.36 34.79 -9.69
CA PHE A 208 -17.54 34.29 -8.59
C PHE A 208 -16.32 35.19 -8.39
N LYS A 209 -16.11 35.69 -7.18
CA LYS A 209 -14.92 36.47 -6.80
C LYS A 209 -14.16 35.70 -5.74
N PHE A 210 -12.87 35.48 -5.97
CA PHE A 210 -11.98 34.79 -5.06
C PHE A 210 -10.59 35.44 -5.07
N LEU A 211 -9.78 35.10 -4.07
CA LEU A 211 -8.40 35.55 -3.94
C LEU A 211 -7.53 34.35 -3.55
N ASP A 212 -6.45 34.14 -4.31
CA ASP A 212 -5.47 33.07 -4.07
C ASP A 212 -4.13 33.70 -3.67
N ILE A 213 -3.92 33.83 -2.36
CA ILE A 213 -2.70 34.41 -1.79
C ILE A 213 -1.62 33.34 -1.73
N CYS A 214 -0.42 33.64 -2.23
CA CYS A 214 0.69 32.68 -2.34
C CYS A 214 0.38 31.46 -3.23
N GLY A 215 -0.51 31.63 -4.20
CA GLY A 215 -1.05 30.52 -5.00
C GLY A 215 -0.10 29.87 -6.02
N GLY A 216 1.13 30.35 -6.19
CA GLY A 216 2.06 29.85 -7.22
C GLY A 216 2.26 28.33 -7.14
N PRO A 217 2.16 27.57 -8.26
CA PRO A 217 2.00 27.98 -9.67
C PRO A 217 0.54 28.19 -10.15
N GLY A 218 -0.44 28.26 -9.25
CA GLY A 218 -1.85 28.58 -9.56
C GLY A 218 -2.80 27.40 -9.45
N GLY A 219 -2.46 26.39 -8.64
CA GLY A 219 -3.27 25.16 -8.51
C GLY A 219 -4.70 25.42 -8.03
N PHE A 220 -4.90 26.37 -7.11
CA PHE A 220 -6.22 26.69 -6.58
C PHE A 220 -6.98 27.68 -7.49
N SER A 221 -6.27 28.55 -8.21
CA SER A 221 -6.86 29.51 -9.15
C SER A 221 -7.22 28.95 -10.52
N GLY A 222 -6.76 27.75 -10.88
CA GLY A 222 -7.07 27.13 -12.17
C GLY A 222 -6.48 27.88 -13.37
N LYS A 223 -5.30 28.50 -13.23
CA LYS A 223 -4.58 29.01 -14.41
C LYS A 223 -4.13 27.83 -15.26
N LYS A 224 -4.77 27.65 -16.42
CA LYS A 224 -4.20 26.87 -17.52
C LYS A 224 -2.92 27.53 -17.99
#